data_AF-A0A444JPD8-F1
#
_entry.id   AF-A0A444JPD8-F1
#
_cell.length_a   1.000
_cell.length_b   1.000
_cell.length_c   1.000
_cell.angle_alpha   90.00
_cell.angle_beta   90.00
_cell.angle_gamma   90.00
#
_symmetry.space_group_name_H-M   'P 1'
#
loop_
_entity.id
_entity.type
_entity.pdbx_description
1 polymer ?
#
loop_
_entity_poly.entity_id
_entity_poly.type
_entity_poly.pdbx_seq_one_letter_code
_entity_poly.pdbx_strand_id
1 'polypeptide(L)'
;MKQAIEFSHNIQNFLHVGSRRKSHTSYMIVVTDGSALVRLGKQEFLVTKGTGFWLPFDCLHALTVLPGTQYDKVEFSARLTSPVCKDAGFFSVNALMNALLTELRHEAKKNSPLSLDGPAGNLMRVIGDQVAKLKVKTNSLCPSLRNDYCTHLSLLLKGDRVTDKAALAAISNIIGFSTNEFEACIIMREALKLSRSGRKLEQIADTLNTSKETIVALARPILGQEIS
;
A
#
# COMPACT_ATOMS: atom_id res chain seq x y z
N MET A 1 26.07 -2.17 14.59
CA MET A 1 25.78 -1.65 13.23
C MET A 1 24.27 -1.53 13.06
N LYS A 2 23.75 -0.40 12.58
CA LYS A 2 22.33 -0.33 12.17
C LYS A 2 22.16 -1.14 10.88
N GLN A 3 21.06 -1.89 10.77
CA GLN A 3 20.81 -2.78 9.65
C GLN A 3 20.69 -1.98 8.34
N ALA A 4 21.39 -2.42 7.28
CA ALA A 4 21.39 -1.72 6.00
C ALA A 4 20.13 -2.03 5.17
N ILE A 5 19.56 -3.21 5.38
CA ILE A 5 18.31 -3.68 4.79
C ILE A 5 17.49 -4.30 5.92
N GLU A 6 16.20 -3.96 5.99
CA GLU A 6 15.26 -4.45 7.01
C GLU A 6 14.03 -5.05 6.33
N PHE A 7 13.55 -6.18 6.85
CA PHE A 7 12.35 -6.86 6.37
C PHE A 7 11.26 -6.85 7.44
N SER A 8 10.01 -6.64 7.04
CA SER A 8 8.84 -6.84 7.88
C SER A 8 7.70 -7.46 7.08
N HIS A 9 7.02 -8.44 7.69
CA HIS A 9 5.75 -8.95 7.22
C HIS A 9 4.63 -8.28 8.01
N ASN A 10 3.70 -7.65 7.30
CA ASN A 10 2.68 -6.79 7.90
C ASN A 10 1.28 -7.37 7.61
N ILE A 11 0.47 -7.47 8.66
CA ILE A 11 -0.94 -7.85 8.57
C ILE A 11 -1.76 -6.65 9.02
N GLN A 12 -2.53 -6.09 8.10
CA GLN A 12 -3.29 -4.87 8.33
C GLN A 12 -4.78 -5.21 8.49
N ASN A 13 -5.25 -5.35 9.72
CA ASN A 13 -6.64 -5.75 10.00
C ASN A 13 -7.66 -4.66 9.64
N PHE A 14 -7.30 -3.39 9.87
CA PHE A 14 -8.16 -2.23 9.67
C PHE A 14 -7.55 -1.27 8.65
N LEU A 15 -8.34 -0.35 8.10
CA LEU A 15 -7.87 0.65 7.15
C LEU A 15 -6.74 1.49 7.77
N HIS A 16 -5.54 1.40 7.21
CA HIS A 16 -4.43 2.27 7.56
C HIS A 16 -4.35 3.43 6.58
N VAL A 17 -4.40 4.66 7.08
CA VAL A 17 -4.19 5.87 6.26
C VAL A 17 -2.90 6.54 6.71
N GLY A 18 -1.83 6.39 5.93
CA GLY A 18 -0.56 7.05 6.17
C GLY A 18 -0.60 8.55 5.83
N SER A 19 0.21 9.35 6.52
CA SER A 19 0.40 10.76 6.18
C SER A 19 1.22 10.91 4.90
N ARG A 20 1.04 12.05 4.21
CA ARG A 20 1.87 12.41 3.06
C ARG A 20 3.24 12.89 3.57
N ARG A 21 4.31 12.13 3.30
CA ARG A 21 5.67 12.41 3.80
C ARG A 21 6.74 11.96 2.82
N LYS A 22 7.94 12.50 2.99
CA LYS A 22 9.15 12.05 2.29
C LYS A 22 9.67 10.76 2.92
N SER A 23 10.07 9.78 2.10
CA SER A 23 10.69 8.55 2.60
C SER A 23 12.10 8.85 3.15
N HIS A 24 12.41 8.37 4.36
CA HIS A 24 13.76 8.44 4.93
C HIS A 24 14.66 7.25 4.53
N THR A 25 14.06 6.24 3.90
CA THR A 25 14.69 5.04 3.34
C THR A 25 14.12 4.83 1.94
N SER A 26 14.84 4.10 1.09
CA SER A 26 14.16 3.50 -0.06
C SER A 26 13.44 2.25 0.43
N TYR A 27 12.27 1.92 -0.10
CA TYR A 27 11.60 0.69 0.29
C TYR A 27 10.72 0.14 -0.82
N MET A 28 10.46 -1.17 -0.76
CA MET A 28 9.41 -1.81 -1.54
C MET A 28 8.33 -2.36 -0.65
N ILE A 29 7.12 -2.40 -1.18
CA ILE A 29 6.02 -3.21 -0.68
C ILE A 29 5.65 -4.27 -1.72
N VAL A 30 5.34 -5.48 -1.27
CA VAL A 30 4.79 -6.56 -2.09
C VAL A 30 3.52 -7.04 -1.40
N VAL A 31 2.37 -6.86 -2.06
CA VAL A 31 1.09 -7.29 -1.50
C VAL A 31 0.92 -8.79 -1.75
N THR A 32 0.73 -9.53 -0.68
CA THR A 32 0.61 -10.99 -0.71
C THR A 32 -0.85 -11.41 -0.63
N ASP A 33 -1.68 -10.58 -0.02
CA ASP A 33 -3.13 -10.70 -0.02
C ASP A 33 -3.80 -9.34 0.20
N GLY A 34 -4.97 -9.11 -0.37
CA GLY A 34 -5.66 -7.81 -0.32
C GLY A 34 -5.05 -6.76 -1.25
N SER A 35 -5.10 -5.49 -0.84
CA SER A 35 -4.63 -4.36 -1.66
C SER A 35 -4.27 -3.09 -0.88
N ALA A 36 -3.38 -2.29 -1.46
CA ALA A 36 -2.92 -1.03 -0.92
C ALA A 36 -2.92 0.06 -1.99
N LEU A 37 -2.98 1.32 -1.55
CA LEU A 37 -2.94 2.51 -2.39
C LEU A 37 -1.65 3.28 -2.11
N VAL A 38 -0.88 3.54 -3.15
CA VAL A 38 0.31 4.40 -3.09
C VAL A 38 0.02 5.69 -3.83
N ARG A 39 0.03 6.82 -3.13
CA ARG A 39 -0.16 8.14 -3.72
C ARG A 39 1.19 8.77 -4.04
N LEU A 40 1.42 9.13 -5.31
CA LEU A 40 2.55 9.94 -5.77
C LEU A 40 2.04 11.18 -6.49
N GLY A 41 2.43 12.37 -6.04
CA GLY A 41 1.96 13.61 -6.67
C GLY A 41 0.43 13.75 -6.58
N LYS A 42 -0.23 13.66 -7.74
CA LYS A 42 -1.70 13.69 -7.91
C LYS A 42 -2.29 12.31 -8.24
N GLN A 43 -1.45 11.31 -8.51
CA GLN A 43 -1.88 9.95 -8.88
C GLN A 43 -1.91 9.04 -7.66
N GLU A 44 -2.84 8.10 -7.67
CA GLU A 44 -3.00 7.08 -6.65
C GLU A 44 -3.03 5.72 -7.33
N PHE A 45 -2.01 4.91 -7.01
CA PHE A 45 -1.73 3.62 -7.62
C PHE A 45 -2.29 2.51 -6.74
N LEU A 46 -3.03 1.58 -7.32
CA LEU A 46 -3.58 0.41 -6.64
C LEU A 46 -2.60 -0.76 -6.78
N VAL A 47 -2.00 -1.14 -5.66
CA VAL A 47 -1.11 -2.28 -5.50
C VAL A 47 -1.93 -3.46 -4.99
N THR A 48 -2.03 -4.51 -5.78
CA THR A 48 -2.84 -5.70 -5.48
C THR A 48 -1.97 -6.92 -5.28
N LYS A 49 -2.58 -8.01 -4.81
CA LYS A 49 -1.92 -9.32 -4.68
C LYS A 49 -1.01 -9.65 -5.87
N GLY A 50 0.23 -10.04 -5.56
CA GLY A 50 1.24 -10.44 -6.54
C GLY A 50 1.98 -9.29 -7.22
N THR A 51 1.63 -8.03 -6.91
CA THR A 51 2.33 -6.86 -7.44
C THR A 51 3.20 -6.20 -6.38
N GLY A 52 4.32 -5.64 -6.83
CA GLY A 52 5.24 -4.87 -6.01
C GLY A 52 5.24 -3.40 -6.37
N PHE A 53 5.44 -2.53 -5.39
CA PHE A 53 5.63 -1.10 -5.61
C PHE A 53 6.89 -0.62 -4.90
N TRP A 54 7.76 0.09 -5.64
CA TRP A 54 9.02 0.63 -5.15
C TRP A 54 8.91 2.14 -4.91
N LEU A 55 9.48 2.57 -3.79
CA LEU A 55 9.56 3.96 -3.36
C LEU A 55 11.03 4.32 -3.07
N PRO A 56 11.63 5.24 -3.84
CA PRO A 56 13.00 5.67 -3.61
C PRO A 56 13.11 6.56 -2.37
N PHE A 57 14.34 6.75 -1.90
CA PHE A 57 14.69 7.71 -0.87
C PHE A 57 14.22 9.13 -1.26
N ASP A 58 13.78 9.91 -0.27
CA ASP A 58 13.25 11.27 -0.41
C ASP A 58 12.00 11.38 -1.33
N CYS A 59 11.35 10.26 -1.63
CA CYS A 59 10.11 10.25 -2.40
C CYS A 59 8.93 10.74 -1.54
N LEU A 60 8.26 11.83 -1.97
CA LEU A 60 7.04 12.30 -1.34
C LEU A 60 5.86 11.40 -1.74
N HIS A 61 5.35 10.63 -0.78
CA HIS A 61 4.27 9.67 -1.02
C HIS A 61 3.29 9.64 0.16
N ALA A 62 2.17 8.95 -0.02
CA ALA A 62 1.31 8.48 1.06
C ALA A 62 0.93 7.01 0.79
N LEU A 63 0.92 6.19 1.82
CA LEU A 63 0.51 4.79 1.75
C LEU A 63 -0.83 4.64 2.48
N THR A 64 -1.83 4.09 1.81
CA THR A 64 -3.07 3.62 2.45
C THR A 64 -3.16 2.12 2.26
N VAL A 65 -3.38 1.36 3.32
CA VAL A 65 -3.48 -0.10 3.25
C VAL A 65 -4.91 -0.47 3.61
N LEU A 66 -5.60 -1.20 2.73
CA LEU A 66 -7.00 -1.56 2.95
C LEU A 66 -7.12 -2.66 4.03
N PRO A 67 -8.28 -2.77 4.70
CA PRO A 67 -8.51 -3.82 5.71
C PRO A 67 -8.19 -5.23 5.18
N GLY A 68 -7.75 -6.11 6.06
CA GLY A 68 -7.38 -7.50 5.73
C GLY A 68 -6.13 -7.67 4.86
N THR A 69 -5.44 -6.60 4.48
CA THR A 69 -4.29 -6.69 3.57
C THR A 69 -3.05 -7.24 4.26
N GLN A 70 -2.36 -8.16 3.60
CA GLN A 70 -1.07 -8.69 4.01
C GLN A 70 -0.02 -8.26 2.99
N TYR A 71 1.11 -7.76 3.48
CA TYR A 71 2.19 -7.32 2.61
C TYR A 71 3.56 -7.46 3.26
N ASP A 72 4.54 -7.74 2.42
CA ASP A 72 5.95 -7.71 2.79
C ASP A 72 6.50 -6.32 2.49
N LYS A 73 7.27 -5.77 3.43
CA LYS A 73 7.98 -4.50 3.27
C LYS A 73 9.47 -4.73 3.47
N VAL A 74 10.27 -4.25 2.52
CA VAL A 74 11.73 -4.26 2.63
C VAL A 74 12.24 -2.83 2.55
N GLU A 75 12.95 -2.39 3.57
CA GLU A 75 13.53 -1.05 3.68
C GLU A 75 15.04 -1.09 3.48
N PHE A 76 15.56 -0.12 2.74
CA PHE A 76 16.96 0.02 2.37
C PHE A 76 17.45 1.35 2.94
N SER A 77 18.44 1.27 3.82
CA SER A 77 19.07 2.43 4.44
C SER A 77 19.66 3.36 3.38
N ALA A 78 19.54 4.67 3.60
CA ALA A 78 20.20 5.68 2.76
C ALA A 78 21.75 5.55 2.76
N ARG A 79 22.31 4.78 3.70
CA ARG A 79 23.75 4.50 3.81
C ARG A 79 24.20 3.32 2.92
N LEU A 80 23.27 2.66 2.25
CA LEU A 80 23.61 1.57 1.34
C LEU A 80 24.46 2.13 0.20
N THR A 81 25.63 1.53 -0.02
CA THR A 81 26.58 1.95 -1.06
C THR A 81 26.22 1.39 -2.43
N SER A 82 25.48 0.28 -2.46
CA SER A 82 24.95 -0.31 -3.69
C SER A 82 23.91 0.60 -4.34
N PRO A 83 23.93 0.75 -5.68
CA PRO A 83 22.89 1.49 -6.39
C PRO A 83 21.51 0.89 -6.12
N VAL A 84 20.51 1.76 -5.95
CA VAL A 84 19.09 1.39 -5.88
C VAL A 84 18.30 2.16 -6.93
N CYS A 85 17.13 1.63 -7.31
CA CYS A 85 16.26 2.27 -8.28
C CYS A 85 15.85 3.68 -7.81
N LYS A 86 16.06 4.68 -8.67
CA LYS A 86 15.80 6.10 -8.36
C LYS A 86 14.38 6.53 -8.67
N ASP A 87 13.68 5.78 -9.52
CA ASP A 87 12.30 6.05 -9.91
C ASP A 87 11.36 5.32 -8.97
N ALA A 88 10.16 5.85 -8.76
CA ALA A 88 9.08 5.15 -8.07
C ALA A 88 8.19 4.41 -9.06
N GLY A 89 7.59 3.29 -8.66
CA GLY A 89 6.59 2.62 -9.49
C GLY A 89 6.44 1.13 -9.23
N PHE A 90 5.61 0.51 -10.06
CA PHE A 90 5.36 -0.92 -10.03
C PHE A 90 6.56 -1.70 -10.55
N PHE A 91 6.81 -2.85 -9.94
CA PHE A 91 7.74 -3.85 -10.46
C PHE A 91 7.08 -5.23 -10.47
N SER A 92 7.58 -6.10 -11.36
CA SER A 92 7.17 -7.50 -11.40
C SER A 92 7.89 -8.28 -10.31
N VAL A 93 7.12 -8.95 -9.45
CA VAL A 93 7.66 -9.85 -8.43
C VAL A 93 8.03 -11.17 -9.13
N ASN A 94 9.29 -11.29 -9.52
CA ASN A 94 9.78 -12.51 -10.18
C ASN A 94 9.84 -13.69 -9.19
N ALA A 95 10.04 -14.91 -9.73
CA ALA A 95 10.06 -16.13 -8.93
C ALA A 95 11.10 -16.10 -7.80
N LEU A 96 12.30 -15.54 -8.07
CA LEU A 96 13.36 -15.40 -7.07
C LEU A 96 12.94 -14.46 -5.94
N MET A 97 12.42 -13.27 -6.25
CA MET A 97 11.95 -12.30 -5.25
C MET A 97 10.85 -12.91 -4.38
N ASN A 98 9.88 -13.60 -4.98
CA ASN A 98 8.81 -14.26 -4.24
C ASN A 98 9.35 -15.35 -3.28
N ALA A 99 10.32 -16.15 -3.72
CA ALA A 99 10.97 -17.15 -2.89
C ALA A 99 11.73 -16.52 -1.71
N LEU A 100 12.52 -15.46 -1.97
CA LEU A 100 13.26 -14.74 -0.92
C LEU A 100 12.33 -14.16 0.14
N LEU A 101 11.24 -13.51 -0.27
CA LEU A 101 10.24 -12.96 0.66
C LEU A 101 9.55 -14.07 1.46
N THR A 102 9.24 -15.20 0.82
CA THR A 102 8.65 -16.36 1.50
C THR A 102 9.58 -16.92 2.58
N GLU A 103 10.86 -17.13 2.25
CA GLU A 103 11.85 -17.59 3.23
C GLU A 103 12.06 -16.57 4.35
N LEU A 104 12.09 -15.27 4.05
CA LEU A 104 12.17 -14.23 5.09
C LEU A 104 10.97 -14.24 6.04
N ARG A 105 9.75 -14.53 5.55
CA ARG A 105 8.59 -14.75 6.42
C ARG A 105 8.77 -15.96 7.33
N HIS A 106 9.32 -17.06 6.81
CA HIS A 106 9.61 -18.24 7.62
C HIS A 106 10.67 -17.96 8.69
N GLU A 107 11.74 -17.25 8.34
CA GLU A 107 12.77 -16.84 9.29
C GLU A 107 12.23 -15.87 10.34
N ALA A 108 11.38 -14.91 9.96
CA ALA A 108 10.79 -13.95 10.90
C ALA A 108 9.86 -14.60 11.94
N LYS A 109 9.24 -15.74 11.59
CA LYS A 109 8.45 -16.55 12.54
C LYS A 109 9.31 -17.33 13.53
N LYS A 110 10.52 -17.73 13.12
CA LYS A 110 11.46 -18.48 13.97
C LYS A 110 12.27 -17.55 14.86
N ASN A 111 12.73 -16.43 14.31
CA ASN A 111 13.69 -15.52 14.92
C ASN A 111 13.20 -14.08 14.77
N SER A 112 12.80 -13.45 15.88
CA SER A 112 12.43 -12.03 15.91
C SER A 112 13.17 -11.33 17.06
N PRO A 113 14.01 -10.30 16.79
CA PRO A 113 14.28 -9.70 15.48
C PRO A 113 15.17 -10.55 14.57
N LEU A 114 15.07 -10.33 13.25
CA LEU A 114 15.92 -10.99 12.26
C LEU A 114 17.39 -10.59 12.44
N SER A 115 18.29 -11.59 12.42
CA SER A 115 19.74 -11.39 12.50
C SER A 115 20.38 -11.19 11.12
N LEU A 116 21.37 -10.29 11.05
CA LEU A 116 22.17 -10.03 9.86
C LEU A 116 23.27 -11.06 9.60
N ASP A 117 23.74 -11.73 10.66
CA ASP A 117 24.89 -12.65 10.58
C ASP A 117 24.45 -14.09 10.25
N GLY A 118 23.19 -14.28 9.88
CA GLY A 118 22.57 -15.58 9.60
C GLY A 118 21.87 -15.66 8.24
N PRO A 119 21.07 -16.73 8.03
CA PRO A 119 20.35 -16.96 6.77
C PRO A 119 19.51 -15.78 6.31
N ALA A 120 18.78 -15.11 7.22
CA ALA A 120 17.98 -13.93 6.90
C ALA A 120 18.82 -12.77 6.34
N GLY A 121 20.01 -12.53 6.88
CA GLY A 121 20.96 -11.55 6.36
C GLY A 121 21.42 -11.87 4.94
N ASN A 122 21.69 -13.14 4.65
CA ASN A 122 22.03 -13.58 3.28
C ASN A 122 20.88 -13.34 2.30
N LEU A 123 19.64 -13.68 2.68
CA LEU A 123 18.45 -13.43 1.86
C LEU A 123 18.28 -11.93 1.56
N MET A 124 18.45 -11.07 2.57
CA MET A 124 18.36 -9.61 2.39
C MET A 124 19.45 -9.06 1.47
N ARG A 125 20.68 -9.61 1.50
CA ARG A 125 21.75 -9.23 0.56
C ARG A 125 21.37 -9.57 -0.88
N VAL A 126 20.82 -10.76 -1.12
CA VAL A 126 20.33 -11.15 -2.46
C VAL A 126 19.21 -10.22 -2.92
N ILE A 127 18.28 -9.84 -2.03
CA ILE A 127 17.26 -8.82 -2.34
C ILE A 127 17.92 -7.49 -2.75
N GLY A 128 18.95 -7.06 -2.03
CA GLY A 128 19.75 -5.88 -2.39
C GLY A 128 20.28 -5.95 -3.83
N ASP A 129 20.84 -7.09 -4.23
CA ASP A 129 21.34 -7.30 -5.60
C ASP A 129 20.22 -7.29 -6.65
N GLN A 130 19.04 -7.82 -6.32
CA GLN A 130 17.87 -7.77 -7.21
C GLN A 130 17.38 -6.34 -7.40
N VAL A 131 17.31 -5.56 -6.31
CA VAL A 131 16.82 -4.18 -6.32
C VAL A 131 17.75 -3.25 -7.09
N ALA A 132 19.05 -3.50 -7.08
CA ALA A 132 20.01 -2.74 -7.89
C ALA A 132 19.72 -2.82 -9.41
N LYS A 133 19.01 -3.85 -9.86
CA LYS A 133 18.62 -4.10 -11.26
C LYS A 133 17.13 -3.83 -11.50
N LEU A 134 16.42 -3.29 -10.52
CA LEU A 134 14.97 -3.13 -10.56
C LEU A 134 14.57 -2.10 -11.62
N LYS A 135 13.62 -2.48 -12.47
CA LYS A 135 12.95 -1.58 -13.41
C LYS A 135 11.51 -1.38 -12.95
N VAL A 136 11.14 -0.13 -12.77
CA VAL A 136 9.80 0.25 -12.29
C VAL A 136 9.00 0.96 -13.37
N LYS A 137 7.67 0.93 -13.28
CA LYS A 137 6.76 1.59 -14.22
C LYS A 137 5.59 2.26 -13.49
N THR A 138 5.18 3.43 -13.97
CA THR A 138 4.02 4.20 -13.47
C THR A 138 3.01 4.52 -14.57
N ASN A 139 3.09 3.81 -15.69
CA ASN A 139 2.24 4.03 -16.87
C ASN A 139 0.80 3.50 -16.72
N SER A 140 0.50 2.77 -15.65
CA SER A 140 -0.85 2.31 -15.30
C SER A 140 -1.11 2.57 -13.82
N LEU A 141 -2.37 2.78 -13.46
CA LEU A 141 -2.81 2.90 -12.07
C LEU A 141 -2.83 1.54 -11.35
N CYS A 142 -2.94 0.44 -12.10
CA CYS A 142 -2.92 -0.92 -11.57
C CYS A 142 -2.52 -1.89 -12.70
N PRO A 143 -1.33 -2.51 -12.67
CA PRO A 143 -0.88 -3.42 -13.73
C PRO A 143 -1.78 -4.64 -13.94
N SER A 144 -2.52 -5.04 -12.90
CA SER A 144 -3.46 -6.16 -12.92
C SER A 144 -4.79 -5.80 -13.59
N LEU A 145 -5.04 -4.50 -13.83
CA LEU A 145 -6.28 -3.99 -14.40
C LEU A 145 -6.07 -3.60 -15.87
N ARG A 146 -7.09 -3.86 -16.70
CA ARG A 146 -7.11 -3.36 -18.08
C ARG A 146 -7.07 -1.83 -18.10
N ASN A 147 -6.30 -1.25 -19.01
CA ASN A 147 -6.14 0.20 -19.13
C ASN A 147 -7.48 0.94 -19.29
N ASP A 148 -8.45 0.36 -20.00
CA ASP A 148 -9.79 0.95 -20.21
C ASP A 148 -10.55 1.17 -18.88
N TYR A 149 -10.24 0.37 -17.85
CA TYR A 149 -10.85 0.47 -16.53
C TYR A 149 -10.03 1.34 -15.56
N CYS A 150 -8.82 1.78 -15.91
CA CYS A 150 -8.04 2.68 -15.06
C CYS A 150 -8.75 4.03 -14.83
N THR A 151 -9.48 4.55 -15.82
CA THR A 151 -10.27 5.78 -15.64
C THR A 151 -11.36 5.59 -14.59
N HIS A 152 -12.07 4.46 -14.62
CA HIS A 152 -13.09 4.10 -13.64
C HIS A 152 -12.50 3.91 -12.24
N LEU A 153 -11.34 3.25 -12.14
CA LEU A 153 -10.60 3.16 -10.87
C LEU A 153 -10.23 4.55 -10.34
N SER A 154 -9.75 5.46 -11.20
CA SER A 154 -9.43 6.83 -10.78
C SER A 154 -10.64 7.60 -10.27
N LEU A 155 -11.84 7.36 -10.81
CA LEU A 155 -13.08 7.97 -10.34
C LEU A 155 -13.45 7.44 -8.95
N LEU A 156 -13.47 6.11 -8.78
CA LEU A 156 -13.74 5.49 -7.47
C LEU A 156 -12.77 5.97 -6.38
N LEU A 157 -11.48 6.09 -6.70
CA LEU A 157 -10.46 6.56 -5.75
C LEU A 157 -10.67 8.02 -5.32
N LYS A 158 -11.39 8.82 -6.11
CA LYS A 158 -11.79 10.20 -5.77
C LYS A 158 -13.12 10.26 -5.01
N GLY A 159 -13.83 9.13 -4.88
CA GLY A 159 -15.18 9.08 -4.33
C GLY A 159 -16.27 9.38 -5.35
N ASP A 160 -15.94 9.42 -6.64
CA ASP A 160 -16.92 9.63 -7.71
C ASP A 160 -17.70 8.33 -7.98
N ARG A 161 -18.99 8.46 -8.30
CA ARG A 161 -19.83 7.32 -8.67
C ARG A 161 -19.43 6.75 -10.03
N VAL A 162 -19.35 5.43 -10.12
CA VAL A 162 -19.15 4.69 -11.36
C VAL A 162 -20.36 3.81 -11.64
N THR A 163 -20.90 3.86 -12.85
CA THR A 163 -22.09 3.08 -13.25
C THR A 163 -21.77 1.90 -14.17
N ASP A 164 -20.56 1.84 -14.73
CA ASP A 164 -20.11 0.73 -15.57
C ASP A 164 -19.92 -0.55 -14.73
N LYS A 165 -20.89 -1.46 -14.85
CA LYS A 165 -20.91 -2.73 -14.11
C LYS A 165 -19.72 -3.63 -14.44
N ALA A 166 -19.24 -3.63 -15.68
CA ALA A 166 -18.13 -4.48 -16.09
C ALA A 166 -16.81 -3.98 -15.49
N ALA A 167 -16.60 -2.66 -15.49
CA ALA A 167 -15.47 -2.03 -14.81
C ALA A 167 -15.52 -2.27 -13.30
N LEU A 168 -16.68 -2.08 -12.66
CA LEU A 168 -16.86 -2.34 -11.22
C LEU A 168 -16.54 -3.80 -10.87
N ALA A 169 -17.07 -4.77 -11.62
CA ALA A 169 -16.81 -6.18 -11.37
C ALA A 169 -15.32 -6.52 -11.51
N ALA A 170 -14.65 -5.97 -12.53
CA ALA A 170 -13.22 -6.17 -12.73
C ALA A 170 -12.39 -5.56 -11.59
N ILE A 171 -12.73 -4.35 -11.15
CA ILE A 171 -12.04 -3.66 -10.05
C ILE A 171 -12.24 -4.42 -8.73
N SER A 172 -13.48 -4.76 -8.39
CA SER A 172 -13.80 -5.52 -7.16
C SER A 172 -13.07 -6.86 -7.09
N ASN A 173 -12.98 -7.58 -8.21
CA ASN A 173 -12.28 -8.86 -8.27
C ASN A 173 -10.79 -8.72 -7.91
N ILE A 174 -10.11 -7.66 -8.38
CA ILE A 174 -8.68 -7.48 -8.15
C ILE A 174 -8.41 -6.87 -6.76
N ILE A 175 -9.28 -5.97 -6.29
CA ILE A 175 -9.16 -5.35 -4.96
C ILE A 175 -9.43 -6.38 -3.84
N GLY A 176 -10.30 -7.36 -4.11
CA GLY A 176 -10.76 -8.35 -3.13
C GLY A 176 -11.91 -7.87 -2.25
N PHE A 177 -12.61 -6.82 -2.68
CA PHE A 177 -13.71 -6.18 -1.97
C PHE A 177 -14.89 -5.95 -2.91
N SER A 178 -16.11 -6.00 -2.38
CA SER A 178 -17.27 -5.49 -3.11
C SER A 178 -17.14 -3.98 -3.34
N THR A 179 -17.83 -3.45 -4.36
CA THR A 179 -17.83 -2.01 -4.65
C THR A 179 -18.23 -1.19 -3.43
N ASN A 180 -19.25 -1.62 -2.68
CA ASN A 180 -19.75 -0.91 -1.52
C ASN A 180 -18.73 -0.87 -0.37
N GLU A 181 -18.03 -1.99 -0.11
CA GLU A 181 -16.99 -2.01 0.91
C GLU A 181 -15.80 -1.13 0.52
N PHE A 182 -15.45 -1.12 -0.77
CA PHE A 182 -14.40 -0.25 -1.27
C PHE A 182 -14.78 1.23 -1.15
N GLU A 183 -15.99 1.62 -1.57
CA GLU A 183 -16.51 2.98 -1.41
C GLU A 183 -16.54 3.40 0.06
N ALA A 184 -16.99 2.51 0.96
CA ALA A 184 -16.97 2.77 2.40
C ALA A 184 -15.53 3.00 2.92
N CYS A 185 -14.55 2.23 2.45
CA CYS A 185 -13.15 2.46 2.78
C CYS A 185 -12.64 3.82 2.27
N ILE A 186 -13.03 4.23 1.05
CA ILE A 186 -12.65 5.55 0.50
C ILE A 186 -13.29 6.69 1.30
N ILE A 187 -14.56 6.58 1.67
CA ILE A 187 -15.25 7.56 2.54
C ILE A 187 -14.53 7.67 3.88
N MET A 188 -14.26 6.55 4.55
CA MET A 188 -13.58 6.56 5.85
C MET A 188 -12.13 7.03 5.76
N ARG A 189 -11.44 6.79 4.64
CA ARG A 189 -10.11 7.35 4.36
C ARG A 189 -10.14 8.88 4.34
N GLU A 190 -11.12 9.46 3.66
CA GLU A 190 -11.26 10.93 3.61
C GLU A 190 -11.77 11.50 4.93
N ALA A 191 -12.71 10.83 5.61
CA ALA A 191 -13.17 11.23 6.94
C ALA A 191 -12.01 11.31 7.94
N LEU A 192 -11.14 10.30 7.97
CA LEU A 192 -9.98 10.27 8.86
C LEU A 192 -8.96 11.38 8.52
N LYS A 193 -8.76 11.71 7.23
CA LYS A 193 -7.90 12.83 6.83
C LYS A 193 -8.46 14.17 7.32
N LEU A 194 -9.78 14.37 7.18
CA LEU A 194 -10.46 15.59 7.59
C LEU A 194 -10.46 15.73 9.13
N SER A 195 -10.71 14.66 9.87
CA SER A 195 -10.61 14.61 11.34
C SER A 195 -9.19 14.99 11.81
N ARG A 196 -8.14 14.41 11.19
CA ARG A 196 -6.73 14.78 11.48
C ARG A 196 -6.38 16.24 11.15
N SER A 197 -7.15 16.89 10.30
CA SER A 197 -7.02 18.34 10.02
C SER A 197 -7.80 19.21 11.01
N GLY A 198 -8.44 18.62 12.03
CA GLY A 198 -9.16 19.32 13.09
C GLY A 198 -10.63 19.63 12.78
N ARG A 199 -11.20 19.05 11.72
CA ARG A 199 -12.62 19.25 11.38
C ARG A 199 -13.51 18.43 12.32
N LYS A 200 -14.63 19.03 12.75
CA LYS A 200 -15.65 18.34 13.55
C LYS A 200 -16.48 17.39 12.69
N LEU A 201 -17.09 16.40 13.31
CA LEU A 201 -17.86 15.35 12.62
C LEU A 201 -18.98 15.91 11.72
N GLU A 202 -19.65 17.00 12.13
CA GLU A 202 -20.60 17.76 11.30
C GLU A 202 -19.99 18.19 9.97
N GLN A 203 -18.84 18.86 10.05
CA GLN A 203 -18.16 19.43 8.89
C GLN A 203 -17.63 18.33 7.98
N ILE A 204 -17.22 17.20 8.56
CA ILE A 204 -16.78 16.02 7.81
C ILE A 204 -17.96 15.43 7.04
N ALA A 205 -19.10 15.20 7.71
CA ALA A 205 -20.32 14.68 7.12
C ALA A 205 -20.79 15.55 5.94
N ASP A 206 -20.85 16.87 6.14
CA ASP A 206 -21.21 17.84 5.11
C ASP A 206 -20.23 17.80 3.91
N THR A 207 -18.92 17.76 4.19
CA THR A 207 -17.88 17.73 3.14
C THR A 207 -17.96 16.46 2.30
N LEU A 208 -18.28 15.33 2.92
CA LEU A 208 -18.34 14.02 2.26
C LEU A 208 -19.74 13.70 1.72
N ASN A 209 -20.70 14.62 1.86
CA ASN A 209 -22.09 14.42 1.45
C ASN A 209 -22.69 13.11 1.98
N THR A 210 -22.48 12.84 3.27
CA THR A 210 -22.95 11.64 3.98
C THR A 210 -23.48 12.03 5.36
N SER A 211 -24.22 11.14 6.04
CA SER A 211 -24.66 11.41 7.42
C SER A 211 -23.57 11.10 8.45
N LYS A 212 -23.64 11.78 9.60
CA LYS A 212 -22.75 11.51 10.73
C LYS A 212 -22.93 10.09 11.25
N GLU A 213 -24.17 9.62 11.28
CA GLU A 213 -24.55 8.29 11.75
C GLU A 213 -23.86 7.22 10.91
N THR A 214 -23.78 7.42 9.58
CA THR A 214 -23.03 6.52 8.69
C THR A 214 -21.54 6.54 9.00
N ILE A 215 -20.93 7.71 9.19
CA ILE A 215 -19.50 7.80 9.52
C ILE A 215 -19.19 7.09 10.85
N VAL A 216 -20.02 7.31 11.88
CA VAL A 216 -19.86 6.67 13.20
C VAL A 216 -20.06 5.15 13.10
N ALA A 217 -21.08 4.69 12.37
CA ALA A 217 -21.34 3.27 12.17
C ALA A 217 -20.20 2.56 11.44
N LEU A 218 -19.53 3.24 10.50
CA LEU A 218 -18.41 2.68 9.74
C LEU A 218 -17.05 2.79 10.46
N ALA A 219 -16.90 3.68 11.43
CA ALA A 219 -15.62 3.95 12.08
C ALA A 219 -15.01 2.70 12.71
N ARG A 220 -15.73 2.03 13.61
CA ARG A 220 -15.21 0.84 14.31
C ARG A 220 -14.91 -0.35 13.38
N PRO A 221 -15.80 -0.77 12.45
CA PRO A 221 -15.49 -1.90 11.58
C PRO A 221 -14.36 -1.61 10.57
N ILE A 222 -14.23 -0.38 10.08
CA ILE A 222 -13.24 -0.05 9.04
C ILE A 222 -11.91 0.43 9.65
N LEU A 223 -11.94 1.31 10.65
CA LEU A 223 -10.74 1.90 11.26
C LEU A 223 -10.25 1.12 12.49
N GLY A 224 -11.07 0.24 13.08
CA GLY A 224 -10.76 -0.45 14.34
C GLY A 224 -10.91 0.43 15.57
N GLN A 225 -11.35 1.68 15.40
CA GLN A 225 -11.49 2.68 16.46
C GLN A 225 -12.58 3.68 16.09
N GLU A 226 -13.02 4.45 17.08
CA GLU A 226 -13.93 5.59 16.86
C GLU A 226 -13.21 6.74 16.15
N ILE A 227 -13.99 7.59 15.49
CA ILE A 227 -13.48 8.80 14.84
C ILE A 227 -13.85 10.01 15.71
N SER A 228 -12.82 10.74 16.14
CA SER A 228 -12.91 11.96 16.94
C SER A 228 -13.14 13.21 16.10
#